data_AF-A0A645DME6-F1
#
_entry.id   AF-A0A645DME6-F1
#
_cell.length_a   1.000
_cell.length_b   1.000
_cell.length_c   1.000
_cell.angle_alpha   90.00
_cell.angle_beta   90.00
_cell.angle_gamma   90.00
#
_symmetry.space_group_name_H-M   'P 1'
#
loop_
_entity.id
_entity.type
_entity.pdbx_description
1 polymer ?
#
loop_
_entity_poly.entity_id
_entity_poly.type
_entity_poly.pdbx_seq_one_letter_code
_entity_poly.pdbx_strand_id
1 'polypeptide(L)'
;MSNPLVNSYKRLMDGYEAPQTVSWGYGSRSPLIRIPAAVGDYCRMELRSPDPACNPYLTFALILAAGLEGIEKKLPLMDPLGEAPAKLQKLPMTLREALGEMEKDTLVAEVLGEKTAQKYIQLKSWEWRQYIGMVHEWEIDRYFSTF
;
A
#
# COMPACT_ATOMS: atom_id res chain seq x y z
N MET A 1 5.12 -1.51 -3.59
CA MET A 1 5.86 -0.53 -4.43
C MET A 1 5.27 0.89 -4.41
N SER A 2 3.96 1.07 -4.31
CA SER A 2 3.30 2.40 -4.30
C SER A 2 3.60 3.29 -3.09
N ASN A 3 4.25 2.73 -2.06
CA ASN A 3 4.66 3.40 -0.82
C ASN A 3 6.11 2.96 -0.52
N PRO A 4 7.12 3.58 -1.16
CA PRO A 4 8.46 3.00 -1.23
C PRO A 4 9.40 3.43 -0.10
N LEU A 5 9.03 4.39 0.74
CA LEU A 5 9.88 4.92 1.80
C LEU A 5 9.41 4.42 3.16
N VAL A 6 10.32 4.39 4.14
CA VAL A 6 9.94 4.22 5.55
C VAL A 6 8.90 5.27 5.97
N ASN A 7 9.08 6.51 5.51
CA ASN A 7 8.19 7.62 5.83
C ASN A 7 6.78 7.46 5.24
N SER A 8 6.62 6.72 4.14
CA SER A 8 5.31 6.46 3.51
C SER A 8 4.30 5.89 4.51
N TYR A 9 4.76 5.01 5.39
CA TYR A 9 3.91 4.31 6.35
C TYR A 9 3.50 5.18 7.54
N LYS A 10 4.22 6.28 7.79
CA LYS A 10 3.81 7.28 8.78
C LYS A 10 2.53 8.00 8.34
N ARG A 11 2.27 8.10 7.03
CA ARG A 11 1.01 8.62 6.46
C ARG A 11 -0.16 7.68 6.69
N LEU A 12 0.08 6.37 6.74
CA LEU A 12 -0.96 5.35 6.89
C LEU A 12 -1.36 5.09 8.35
N MET A 13 -0.70 5.75 9.31
CA MET A 13 -1.02 5.64 10.74
C MET A 13 -2.37 6.29 11.10
N ASP A 14 -2.94 5.88 12.22
CA ASP A 14 -4.24 6.33 12.72
C ASP A 14 -4.29 7.86 12.88
N GLY A 15 -5.41 8.48 12.46
CA GLY A 15 -5.68 9.91 12.66
C GLY A 15 -5.62 10.78 11.40
N TYR A 16 -5.29 10.21 10.24
CA TYR A 16 -5.26 10.91 8.95
C TYR A 16 -6.31 10.36 7.97
N GLU A 17 -6.68 11.12 6.92
CA GLU A 17 -7.65 10.68 5.88
C GLU A 17 -7.14 9.50 5.00
N ALA A 18 -5.99 8.90 5.34
CA ALA A 18 -5.36 7.84 4.57
C ALA A 18 -6.03 6.48 4.83
N PRO A 19 -6.17 5.63 3.79
CA PRO A 19 -6.77 4.32 3.96
C PRO A 19 -5.84 3.36 4.71
N GLN A 20 -6.41 2.51 5.55
CA GLN A 20 -5.66 1.55 6.39
C GLN A 20 -6.06 0.10 6.15
N THR A 21 -7.16 -0.12 5.45
CA THR A 21 -7.74 -1.43 5.21
C THR A 21 -8.01 -1.65 3.73
N VAL A 22 -7.86 -2.88 3.28
CA VAL A 22 -8.27 -3.32 1.94
C VAL A 22 -9.79 -3.24 1.88
N SER A 23 -10.28 -2.24 1.14
CA SER A 23 -11.70 -1.90 1.06
C SER A 23 -11.98 -1.07 -0.19
N TRP A 24 -13.22 -1.10 -0.66
CA TRP A 24 -13.70 -0.19 -1.70
C TRP A 24 -15.07 0.37 -1.33
N GLY A 25 -15.47 1.51 -1.91
CA GLY A 25 -16.82 2.05 -1.67
C GLY A 25 -17.13 3.34 -2.42
N TYR A 26 -18.41 3.74 -2.37
CA TYR A 26 -18.93 4.92 -3.07
C TYR A 26 -18.81 6.18 -2.23
N GLY A 27 -18.40 7.30 -2.84
CA GLY A 27 -18.52 8.66 -2.31
C GLY A 27 -17.66 9.02 -1.08
N SER A 28 -17.34 8.05 -0.22
CA SER A 28 -16.58 8.26 1.02
C SER A 28 -15.07 8.37 0.77
N ARG A 29 -14.38 9.11 1.66
CA ARG A 29 -12.91 9.22 1.71
C ARG A 29 -12.28 8.27 2.72
N SER A 30 -12.99 7.24 3.14
CA SER A 30 -12.47 6.22 4.05
C SER A 30 -11.84 5.02 3.32
N PRO A 31 -12.41 4.48 2.22
CA PRO A 31 -11.91 3.24 1.63
C PRO A 31 -10.59 3.45 0.88
N LEU A 32 -9.88 2.33 0.69
CA LEU A 32 -8.67 2.26 -0.13
C LEU A 32 -8.95 2.60 -1.58
N ILE A 33 -10.00 2.00 -2.15
CA ILE A 33 -10.49 2.32 -3.49
C ILE A 33 -11.80 3.08 -3.37
N ARG A 34 -11.84 4.30 -3.90
CA ARG A 34 -13.05 5.11 -3.97
C ARG A 34 -13.65 5.05 -5.36
N ILE A 35 -14.97 4.89 -5.44
CA ILE A 35 -15.76 5.13 -6.65
C ILE A 35 -16.40 6.53 -6.52
N PRO A 36 -15.97 7.52 -7.32
CA PRO A 36 -16.59 8.84 -7.34
C PRO A 36 -18.01 8.77 -7.89
N ALA A 37 -18.85 9.75 -7.56
CA ALA A 37 -20.24 9.82 -8.03
C ALA A 37 -20.38 10.13 -9.55
N ALA A 38 -19.26 10.33 -10.25
CA ALA A 38 -19.26 10.60 -11.67
C ALA A 38 -19.66 9.34 -12.46
N VAL A 39 -20.48 9.50 -13.49
CA VAL A 39 -21.06 8.42 -14.29
C VAL A 39 -20.74 8.60 -15.78
N GLY A 40 -21.09 7.59 -16.60
CA GLY A 40 -20.79 7.58 -18.04
C GLY A 40 -19.29 7.55 -18.30
N ASP A 41 -18.83 8.39 -19.22
CA ASP A 41 -17.42 8.48 -19.63
C ASP A 41 -16.46 8.91 -18.50
N TYR A 42 -16.99 9.44 -17.39
CA TYR A 42 -16.21 9.89 -16.23
C TYR A 42 -16.17 8.87 -15.09
N CYS A 43 -16.80 7.71 -15.26
CA CYS A 43 -16.77 6.61 -14.29
C CYS A 43 -15.34 6.09 -14.14
N ARG A 44 -14.86 6.01 -12.90
CA ARG A 44 -13.48 5.63 -12.60
C ARG A 44 -13.31 5.07 -11.19
N MET A 45 -12.17 4.45 -10.95
CA MET A 45 -11.73 3.99 -9.64
C MET A 45 -10.56 4.85 -9.18
N GLU A 46 -10.59 5.32 -7.92
CA GLU A 46 -9.53 6.10 -7.32
C GLU A 46 -8.82 5.25 -6.25
N LEU A 47 -7.61 4.77 -6.57
CA LEU A 47 -6.75 4.10 -5.59
C LEU A 47 -6.01 5.15 -4.74
N ARG A 48 -6.22 5.13 -3.43
CA ARG A 48 -5.81 6.22 -2.53
C ARG A 48 -4.54 5.93 -1.71
N SER A 49 -4.04 4.70 -1.75
CA SER A 49 -2.82 4.31 -1.02
C SER A 49 -1.50 4.81 -1.60
N PRO A 50 -1.32 5.09 -2.91
CA PRO A 50 -0.04 5.59 -3.39
C PRO A 50 0.31 6.96 -2.81
N ASP A 51 1.61 7.22 -2.66
CA ASP A 51 2.16 8.50 -2.24
C ASP A 51 3.07 9.09 -3.35
N PRO A 52 3.44 10.38 -3.30
CA PRO A 52 4.20 11.01 -4.38
C PRO A 52 5.67 10.56 -4.45
N ALA A 53 6.18 9.80 -3.47
CA ALA A 53 7.52 9.24 -3.52
C ALA A 53 7.59 7.96 -4.37
N CYS A 54 6.45 7.39 -4.78
CA CYS A 54 6.42 6.22 -5.64
C CYS A 54 7.02 6.50 -7.02
N ASN A 55 7.61 5.47 -7.62
CA ASN A 55 7.92 5.52 -9.05
C ASN A 55 6.59 5.35 -9.82
N PRO A 56 6.12 6.36 -10.58
CA PRO A 56 4.81 6.32 -11.22
C PRO A 56 4.71 5.21 -12.27
N TYR A 57 5.80 4.93 -13.00
CA TYR A 57 5.81 3.89 -14.03
C TYR A 57 5.61 2.50 -13.43
N LEU A 58 6.38 2.15 -12.40
CA LEU A 58 6.27 0.86 -11.71
C LEU A 58 4.92 0.72 -11.02
N THR A 59 4.44 1.81 -10.42
CA THR A 59 3.17 1.81 -9.70
C THR A 59 2.00 1.61 -10.64
N PHE A 60 1.93 2.33 -11.75
CA PHE A 60 0.87 2.14 -12.74
C PHE A 60 0.93 0.78 -13.43
N ALA A 61 2.13 0.26 -13.74
CA ALA A 61 2.28 -1.07 -14.30
C ALA A 61 1.67 -2.15 -13.39
N LEU A 62 1.96 -2.10 -12.08
CA LEU A 62 1.43 -3.05 -11.11
C LEU A 62 -0.08 -2.87 -10.87
N ILE A 63 -0.58 -1.63 -10.82
CA ILE A 63 -2.02 -1.38 -10.68
C ILE A 63 -2.78 -1.95 -11.89
N LEU A 64 -2.27 -1.70 -13.10
CA LEU A 64 -2.86 -2.23 -14.33
C LEU A 64 -2.85 -3.75 -14.34
N ALA A 65 -1.70 -4.37 -14.02
CA ALA A 65 -1.57 -5.82 -13.98
C ALA A 65 -2.51 -6.47 -12.96
N ALA A 66 -2.61 -5.93 -11.74
CA ALA A 66 -3.52 -6.45 -10.73
C ALA A 66 -4.99 -6.33 -11.16
N GLY A 67 -5.35 -5.23 -11.82
CA GLY A 67 -6.69 -5.04 -12.38
C GLY A 67 -7.01 -6.04 -13.50
N LEU A 68 -6.08 -6.25 -14.43
CA LEU A 68 -6.23 -7.21 -15.53
C LEU A 68 -6.34 -8.64 -15.02
N GLU A 69 -5.48 -9.03 -14.07
CA GLU A 69 -5.52 -10.35 -13.44
C GLU A 69 -6.90 -10.62 -12.79
N GLY A 70 -7.44 -9.64 -12.07
CA GLY A 70 -8.77 -9.74 -11.46
C GLY A 70 -9.89 -9.97 -12.48
N ILE A 71 -9.81 -9.29 -13.63
CA ILE A 71 -10.76 -9.44 -14.75
C ILE A 71 -10.62 -10.83 -15.38
N GLU A 72 -9.39 -11.23 -15.73
CA GLU A 72 -9.11 -12.50 -16.42
C GLU A 72 -9.51 -13.71 -15.56
N LYS A 73 -9.16 -13.68 -14.27
CA LYS A 73 -9.47 -14.75 -13.32
C LYS A 73 -10.88 -14.66 -12.75
N LYS A 74 -11.66 -13.63 -13.09
CA LYS A 74 -13.02 -13.36 -12.58
C LYS A 74 -13.09 -13.43 -11.06
N LEU A 75 -12.15 -12.76 -10.39
CA LEU A 75 -12.07 -12.79 -8.94
C LEU A 75 -13.34 -12.18 -8.32
N PRO A 76 -13.87 -12.79 -7.24
CA PRO A 76 -15.03 -12.24 -6.56
C PRO A 76 -14.68 -10.90 -5.92
N LEU A 77 -15.54 -9.91 -6.14
CA LEU A 77 -15.44 -8.61 -5.48
C LEU A 77 -16.11 -8.69 -4.11
N MET A 78 -15.45 -8.13 -3.09
CA MET A 78 -16.05 -8.00 -1.75
C MET A 78 -17.19 -6.99 -1.74
N ASP A 79 -18.04 -7.01 -0.71
CA ASP A 79 -19.06 -5.97 -0.52
C ASP A 79 -18.40 -4.59 -0.28
N PRO A 80 -19.02 -3.51 -0.76
CA PRO A 80 -18.51 -2.17 -0.52
C PRO A 80 -18.59 -1.82 0.97
N LEU A 81 -17.66 -0.96 1.39
CA LEU A 81 -17.51 -0.52 2.77
C LEU A 81 -18.80 0.14 3.27
N GLY A 82 -19.35 -0.41 4.36
CA GLY A 82 -20.56 0.11 5.02
C GLY A 82 -21.85 -0.61 4.64
N GLU A 83 -21.86 -1.47 3.61
CA GLU A 83 -23.05 -2.25 3.25
C GLU A 83 -23.18 -3.56 4.04
N ALA A 84 -22.07 -4.14 4.50
CA ALA A 84 -22.06 -5.32 5.34
C ALA A 84 -20.95 -5.27 6.42
N PRO A 85 -21.15 -5.91 7.59
CA PRO A 85 -20.08 -6.08 8.58
C PRO A 85 -19.00 -7.01 8.02
N ALA A 86 -17.93 -6.42 7.49
CA ALA A 86 -16.79 -7.15 6.94
C ALA A 86 -15.57 -7.03 7.86
N LYS A 87 -14.90 -8.16 8.13
CA LYS A 87 -13.57 -8.15 8.73
C LYS A 87 -12.56 -7.77 7.65
N LEU A 88 -12.20 -6.49 7.61
CA LEU A 88 -11.29 -5.97 6.60
C LEU A 88 -9.84 -6.34 6.90
N GLN A 89 -9.09 -6.72 5.87
CA GLN A 89 -7.66 -6.92 5.95
C GLN A 89 -6.97 -5.56 6.12
N LYS A 90 -6.00 -5.47 7.03
CA LYS A 90 -5.18 -4.26 7.17
C LYS A 90 -4.12 -4.19 6.08
N LEU A 91 -3.82 -2.98 5.63
CA LEU A 91 -2.64 -2.71 4.81
C LEU A 91 -1.37 -2.93 5.64
N PRO A 92 -0.23 -3.21 5.00
CA PRO A 92 1.06 -3.19 5.67
C PRO A 92 1.31 -1.84 6.33
N MET A 93 1.68 -1.85 7.61
CA MET A 93 1.88 -0.67 8.45
C MET A 93 3.36 -0.27 8.56
N THR A 94 4.25 -1.07 7.98
CA THR A 94 5.68 -0.76 7.89
C THR A 94 6.24 -1.13 6.52
N LEU A 95 7.36 -0.52 6.14
CA LEU A 95 8.09 -0.89 4.93
C LEU A 95 8.48 -2.38 4.95
N ARG A 96 8.86 -2.91 6.12
CA ARG A 96 9.21 -4.32 6.26
C ARG A 96 8.04 -5.26 5.98
N GLU A 97 6.85 -4.95 6.49
CA GLU A 97 5.65 -5.74 6.21
C GLU A 97 5.30 -5.71 4.72
N ALA A 98 5.36 -4.53 4.09
CA ALA A 98 5.06 -4.41 2.67
C ALA A 98 6.04 -5.18 1.78
N LEU A 99 7.32 -5.22 2.15
CA LEU A 99 8.33 -6.03 1.47
C LEU A 99 8.08 -7.52 1.66
N GLY A 100 7.68 -7.94 2.86
CA GLY A 100 7.30 -9.34 3.13
C GLY A 100 6.06 -9.78 2.35
N GLU A 101 5.07 -8.92 2.15
CA GLU A 101 3.93 -9.22 1.26
C GLU A 101 4.35 -9.25 -0.21
N MET A 102 5.21 -8.32 -0.64
CA MET A 102 5.75 -8.30 -2.00
C MET A 102 6.60 -9.53 -2.34
N GLU A 103 7.32 -10.10 -1.38
CA GLU A 103 8.10 -11.34 -1.55
C GLU A 103 7.22 -12.58 -1.80
N LYS A 104 6.00 -12.59 -1.25
CA LYS A 104 5.06 -13.73 -1.37
C LYS A 104 4.22 -13.67 -2.65
N ASP A 105 4.10 -12.48 -3.25
CA ASP A 105 3.24 -12.22 -4.40
C ASP A 105 4.01 -12.40 -5.72
N THR A 106 3.56 -13.34 -6.55
CA THR A 106 4.20 -13.63 -7.85
C THR A 106 3.93 -12.54 -8.88
N LEU A 107 2.83 -11.79 -8.75
CA LEU A 107 2.42 -10.78 -9.72
C LEU A 107 3.52 -9.74 -9.94
N VAL A 108 4.21 -9.33 -8.88
CA VAL A 108 5.25 -8.30 -8.96
C VAL A 108 6.46 -8.80 -9.74
N ALA A 109 6.84 -10.07 -9.55
CA ALA A 109 7.92 -10.72 -10.29
C ALA A 109 7.53 -10.97 -11.76
N GLU A 110 6.28 -11.34 -12.03
CA GLU A 110 5.75 -11.53 -13.38
C GLU A 110 5.74 -10.23 -14.19
N VAL A 111 5.34 -9.10 -13.56
CA VAL A 111 5.22 -7.80 -14.22
C VAL A 111 6.57 -7.11 -14.44
N LEU A 112 7.46 -7.17 -13.46
CA LEU A 112 8.74 -6.43 -13.50
C LEU A 112 9.95 -7.28 -13.88
N GLY A 113 9.77 -8.60 -13.93
CA GLY A 113 10.83 -9.57 -14.01
C GLY A 113 11.42 -9.90 -12.64
N GLU A 114 11.69 -11.18 -12.42
CA GLU A 114 12.19 -11.73 -11.15
C GLU A 114 13.43 -11.00 -10.63
N LYS A 115 14.43 -10.76 -11.50
CA LYS A 115 15.67 -10.07 -11.14
C LYS A 115 15.42 -8.64 -10.63
N THR A 116 14.51 -7.91 -11.29
CA THR A 116 14.16 -6.53 -10.93
C THR A 116 13.43 -6.50 -9.58
N ALA A 117 12.43 -7.37 -9.41
CA ALA A 117 11.66 -7.48 -8.17
C ALA A 117 12.57 -7.83 -6.99
N GLN A 118 13.42 -8.85 -7.13
CA GLN A 118 14.39 -9.23 -6.09
C GLN A 118 15.36 -8.10 -5.77
N LYS A 119 15.89 -7.39 -6.77
CA LYS A 119 16.80 -6.27 -6.52
C LYS A 119 16.11 -5.12 -5.79
N TYR A 120 14.87 -4.82 -6.16
CA TYR A 120 14.06 -3.80 -5.47
C TYR A 120 13.87 -4.16 -4.00
N ILE A 121 13.48 -5.40 -3.72
CA ILE A 121 13.30 -5.91 -2.35
C ILE A 121 14.60 -5.79 -1.56
N GLN A 122 15.73 -6.24 -2.12
CA GLN A 122 17.04 -6.13 -1.46
C GLN A 122 17.40 -4.70 -1.10
N LEU A 123 17.20 -3.76 -2.03
CA LEU A 123 17.50 -2.34 -1.82
C LEU A 123 16.64 -1.75 -0.70
N LYS A 124 15.33 -2.02 -0.71
CA LYS A 124 14.40 -1.50 0.30
C LYS A 124 14.53 -2.19 1.66
N SER A 125 14.91 -3.46 1.69
CA SER A 125 15.29 -4.17 2.91
C SER A 125 16.58 -3.62 3.52
N TRP A 126 17.53 -3.15 2.70
CA TRP A 126 18.71 -2.45 3.19
C TRP A 126 18.35 -1.08 3.77
N GLU A 127 17.53 -0.28 3.07
CA GLU A 127 17.01 1.01 3.58
C GLU A 127 16.30 0.83 4.94
N TRP A 128 15.43 -0.17 5.06
CA TRP A 128 14.76 -0.49 6.32
C TRP A 128 15.75 -0.84 7.44
N ARG A 129 16.79 -1.63 7.15
CA ARG A 129 17.82 -1.97 8.13
C ARG A 129 18.60 -0.76 8.61
N GLN A 130 18.91 0.19 7.72
CA GLN A 130 19.57 1.44 8.11
C GLN A 130 18.67 2.26 9.04
N TYR A 131 17.38 2.37 8.72
CA TYR A 131 16.41 3.10 9.54
C TYR A 131 16.28 2.49 10.95
N ILE A 132 16.01 1.19 11.06
CA ILE A 132 15.75 0.55 12.35
C ILE A 132 17.01 0.40 13.22
N GLY A 133 18.20 0.52 12.61
CA GLY A 133 19.48 0.54 13.34
C GLY A 133 19.85 1.90 13.90
N MET A 134 19.08 2.95 13.60
CA MET A 134 19.33 4.31 14.09
C MET A 134 18.60 4.55 15.41
N VAL A 135 19.28 5.18 16.37
CA VAL A 135 18.63 5.73 17.57
C VAL A 135 18.12 7.13 17.22
N HIS A 136 16.82 7.32 17.28
CA HIS A 136 16.17 8.58 16.99
C HIS A 136 16.09 9.48 18.23
N GLU A 137 16.06 10.80 18.02
CA GLU A 137 15.91 11.79 19.11
C GLU A 137 14.65 11.53 19.95
N TRP A 138 13.55 11.09 19.32
CA TRP A 138 12.32 10.68 20.01
C TRP A 138 12.54 9.58 21.06
N GLU A 139 13.44 8.63 20.80
CA GLU A 139 13.78 7.56 21.74
C GLU A 139 14.61 8.10 22.89
N ILE A 140 15.56 9.00 22.62
CA ILE A 140 16.37 9.67 23.63
C ILE A 140 15.47 10.49 24.56
N ASP A 141 14.64 11.37 24.01
CA ASP A 141 13.73 12.24 24.76
C ASP A 141 12.80 11.46 25.69
N ARG A 142 12.39 10.25 25.29
CA ARG A 142 11.43 9.45 26.03
C ARG A 142 12.07 8.51 27.05
N TYR A 143 13.22 7.93 26.71
CA TYR A 143 13.80 6.85 27.49
C TYR A 143 15.00 7.28 28.32
N PHE A 144 15.79 8.26 27.87
CA PHE A 144 17.07 8.62 28.52
C PHE A 144 16.94 9.10 29.96
N SER A 145 15.84 9.79 30.31
CA SER A 145 15.58 10.22 31.69
C SER A 145 14.74 9.23 32.49
N THR A 146 14.15 8.23 31.83
CA THR A 146 13.17 7.30 32.42
C THR A 146 13.81 5.96 32.79
N PHE A 147 14.80 5.52 32.02
CA PHE A 147 15.54 4.27 32.18
C PHE A 147 17.05 4.54 32.15
#